data_AF-A0A8S3KD46-F1
#
_entry.id   AF-A0A8S3KD46-F1
#
_cell.length_a   1.000
_cell.length_b   1.000
_cell.length_c   1.000
_cell.angle_alpha   90.00
_cell.angle_beta   90.00
_cell.angle_gamma   90.00
#
_symmetry.space_group_name_H-M   'P 1'
#
loop_
_entity.id
_entity.type
_entity.pdbx_description
1 polymer ?
#
loop_
_entity_poly.entity_id
_entity_poly.type
_entity_poly.pdbx_seq_one_letter_code
_entity_poly.pdbx_strand_id
1 'polypeptide(L)' 'MDKVEHVVNAIYKAFDVDNNGKVDIKEFAVGFLLTTKGSVEEKLDYTFQLYDIDKDGFIDQSEIDIMAK' A
#
# COMPACT_ATOMS: atom_id res chain seq x y z
N MET A 1 -25.94 -11.74 -5.51
CA MET A 1 -24.57 -11.23 -5.29
C MET A 1 -24.57 -9.77 -5.63
N ASP A 2 -24.30 -8.92 -4.64
CA ASP A 2 -24.40 -7.47 -4.76
C ASP A 2 -23.25 -6.92 -5.62
N LYS A 3 -23.56 -5.92 -6.46
CA LYS A 3 -22.55 -5.24 -7.31
C LYS A 3 -21.35 -4.74 -6.52
N VAL A 4 -21.55 -4.34 -5.27
CA VAL A 4 -20.50 -3.86 -4.36
C VAL A 4 -19.47 -4.94 -4.08
N GLU A 5 -19.91 -6.17 -3.81
CA GLU A 5 -19.03 -7.31 -3.54
C GLU A 5 -18.13 -7.63 -4.75
N HIS A 6 -18.67 -7.49 -5.96
CA HIS A 6 -17.91 -7.71 -7.19
C HIS A 6 -16.82 -6.63 -7.40
N VAL A 7 -17.13 -5.37 -7.09
CA VAL A 7 -16.17 -4.26 -7.19
C VAL A 7 -15.07 -4.40 -6.14
N VAL A 8 -15.43 -4.72 -4.89
CA VAL A 8 -14.45 -4.93 -3.81
C VAL A 8 -13.51 -6.10 -4.17
N ASN A 9 -14.05 -7.21 -4.66
CA ASN A 9 -13.23 -8.35 -5.07
C ASN A 9 -12.33 -8.03 -6.27
N ALA A 10 -12.78 -7.20 -7.22
CA ALA A 10 -11.97 -6.77 -8.35
C ALA A 10 -10.82 -5.86 -7.91
N ILE A 11 -11.07 -4.93 -6.98
CA ILE A 11 -10.03 -4.07 -6.40
C ILE A 11 -9.03 -4.90 -5.60
N TYR A 12 -9.52 -5.83 -4.79
CA TYR A 12 -8.68 -6.72 -3.99
C TYR A 12 -7.71 -7.51 -4.87
N LYS A 13 -8.22 -8.14 -5.94
CA LYS A 13 -7.41 -8.85 -6.93
C LYS A 13 -6.46 -7.96 -7.73
N ALA A 14 -6.81 -6.68 -7.91
CA ALA A 14 -5.93 -5.75 -8.60
C ALA A 14 -4.76 -5.29 -7.73
N PHE A 15 -4.89 -5.38 -6.41
CA PHE A 15 -3.88 -4.99 -5.44
C PHE A 15 -3.01 -6.19 -5.02
N ASP A 16 -3.57 -7.40 -4.91
CA ASP A 16 -2.86 -8.67 -4.64
C ASP A 16 -2.05 -9.09 -5.89
N VAL A 17 -0.85 -8.53 -6.05
CA VAL A 17 0.01 -8.72 -7.22
C VAL A 17 0.67 -10.10 -7.17
N ASP A 18 1.05 -10.55 -5.98
CA ASP A 18 1.69 -11.86 -5.80
C ASP A 18 0.68 -13.04 -5.79
N ASN A 19 -0.62 -12.73 -5.76
CA ASN A 19 -1.74 -13.67 -5.75
C ASN A 19 -1.73 -14.62 -4.54
N ASN A 20 -1.19 -14.16 -3.40
CA ASN A 20 -1.17 -14.94 -2.17
C ASN A 20 -2.53 -14.92 -1.42
N GLY A 21 -3.50 -14.14 -1.91
CA GLY A 21 -4.83 -14.00 -1.31
C GLY A 21 -4.88 -12.99 -0.16
N LYS A 22 -3.83 -12.18 0.01
CA LYS A 22 -3.71 -11.07 0.94
C LYS A 22 -3.20 -9.85 0.16
N VAL A 23 -3.40 -8.66 0.71
CA VAL A 23 -2.78 -7.44 0.19
C VAL A 23 -1.81 -6.96 1.27
N ASP A 24 -0.52 -7.01 0.97
CA ASP A 24 0.51 -6.50 1.88
C ASP A 24 0.61 -4.96 1.82
N ILE A 25 1.39 -4.38 2.72
CA ILE A 25 1.54 -2.92 2.80
C ILE A 25 2.18 -2.31 1.54
N LYS A 26 3.05 -3.06 0.84
CA LYS A 26 3.72 -2.64 -0.40
C LYS A 26 2.72 -2.65 -1.55
N GLU A 27 1.94 -3.72 -1.67
CA GLU A 27 0.86 -3.87 -2.64
C GLU A 27 -0.21 -2.78 -2.46
N PHE A 28 -0.58 -2.50 -1.21
CA PHE A 28 -1.48 -1.39 -0.89
C PHE A 28 -0.87 -0.03 -1.25
N ALA A 29 0.38 0.23 -0.87
CA ALA A 29 1.06 1.48 -1.19
C ALA A 29 1.17 1.71 -2.70
N VAL A 30 1.61 0.71 -3.47
CA VAL A 30 1.73 0.79 -4.92
C VAL A 30 0.36 0.99 -5.58
N GLY A 31 -0.64 0.19 -5.20
CA GLY A 31 -2.00 0.36 -5.70
C GLY A 31 -2.58 1.74 -5.39
N PHE A 32 -2.33 2.25 -4.18
CA PHE A 32 -2.72 3.60 -3.78
C PHE A 32 -2.02 4.69 -4.60
N LEU A 33 -0.69 4.60 -4.77
CA LEU A 33 0.08 5.56 -5.57
C LEU A 33 -0.35 5.61 -7.03
N LEU A 34 -0.72 4.46 -7.61
CA LEU A 34 -1.16 4.37 -9.00
C LEU A 34 -2.59 4.87 -9.20
N THR A 35 -3.46 4.68 -8.21
CA THR A 35 -4.90 5.01 -8.31
C THR A 35 -5.24 6.41 -7.80
N THR A 36 -4.39 7.03 -7.00
CA THR A 36 -4.60 8.38 -6.48
C THR A 36 -4.08 9.47 -7.40
N LYS A 37 -4.82 10.58 -7.46
CA LYS A 37 -4.37 11.83 -8.08
C LYS A 37 -3.52 12.60 -7.08
N GLY A 38 -2.50 13.29 -7.57
CA GLY A 38 -1.57 14.07 -6.75
C GLY A 38 -0.24 14.23 -7.46
N SER A 39 0.59 15.16 -7.00
CA SER A 39 1.95 15.33 -7.50
C SER A 39 2.84 14.16 -7.09
N VAL A 40 4.02 14.06 -7.70
CA VAL A 40 5.00 13.02 -7.33
C VAL A 40 5.45 13.21 -5.88
N GLU A 41 5.57 14.46 -5.44
CA GLU A 41 5.97 14.84 -4.08
C GLU A 41 4.93 14.41 -3.04
N GLU A 42 3.64 14.67 -3.29
CA GLU A 42 2.56 14.24 -2.39
C GLU A 42 2.54 12.71 -2.27
N LYS A 43 2.71 12.02 -3.40
CA LYS A 43 2.80 10.57 -3.46
C LYS A 43 3.99 10.02 -2.67
N LEU A 44 5.15 10.66 -2.81
CA LEU A 44 6.36 10.27 -2.09
C LEU A 44 6.20 10.49 -0.58
N ASP A 45 5.61 11.62 -0.17
CA ASP A 45 5.35 11.95 1.25
C ASP A 45 4.39 10.93 1.89
N TYR A 46 3.26 10.63 1.23
CA TYR A 46 2.35 9.59 1.69
C TYR A 46 3.01 8.21 1.76
N THR A 47 3.82 7.87 0.76
CA THR A 47 4.56 6.60 0.77
C THR A 47 5.51 6.57 1.95
N PHE A 48 6.29 7.63 2.16
CA PHE A 48 7.22 7.70 3.28
C PHE A 48 6.51 7.49 4.63
N GLN A 49 5.38 8.16 4.84
CA GLN A 49 4.56 8.03 6.05
C GLN A 49 3.92 6.64 6.24
N LEU A 50 3.81 5.83 5.18
CA LEU A 50 3.35 4.43 5.31
C LEU A 50 4.47 3.49 5.78
N TYR A 51 5.73 3.85 5.50
CA TYR A 51 6.91 3.05 5.84
C TYR A 51 7.50 3.44 7.20
N ASP A 52 7.39 4.71 7.58
CA ASP A 52 7.68 5.23 8.92
C ASP A 52 6.56 4.81 9.89
N ILE A 53 6.79 3.72 10.62
CA ILE A 53 5.81 3.03 11.45
C ILE A 53 5.59 3.82 12.74
N ASP A 54 6.66 4.35 13.34
CA ASP A 54 6.59 5.06 14.61
C ASP A 54 6.36 6.58 14.47
N LYS A 55 6.43 7.09 13.25
CA LYS A 55 6.17 8.48 12.85
C LYS A 55 7.21 9.46 13.36
N ASP A 56 8.46 9.03 13.51
CA ASP A 56 9.57 9.91 13.92
C ASP A 56 10.14 10.75 12.76
N GLY A 57 9.68 10.49 11.53
CA GLY A 57 10.11 11.17 10.31
C GLY A 57 11.30 10.52 9.62
N PHE A 58 11.72 9.33 10.06
CA PHE A 58 12.79 8.53 9.49
C PHE A 58 12.29 7.10 9.21
N ILE A 59 13.05 6.36 8.39
CA ILE A 59 12.80 4.93 8.19
C ILE A 59 14.07 4.22 8.65
N ASP A 60 13.98 3.50 9.75
CA ASP A 60 15.12 2.79 10.33
C ASP A 60 15.19 1.31 9.91
N GLN A 61 16.30 0.65 10.24
CA GLN A 61 16.50 -0.75 9.87
C GLN A 61 15.45 -1.69 10.48
N SER A 62 14.97 -1.39 11.69
CA SER A 62 13.98 -2.21 12.37
C SER A 62 12.62 -2.14 11.67
N GLU A 63 12.27 -0.96 11.15
CA GLU A 63 11.06 -0.76 10.33
C GLU A 63 11.19 -1.49 8.99
N ILE A 64 12.34 -1.40 8.31
CA ILE A 64 12.61 -2.16 7.09
C ILE A 64 12.50 -3.67 7.34
N ASP A 65 13.01 -4.18 8.46
CA ASP A 65 12.95 -5.60 8.81
C ASP A 65 11.51 -6.07 9.09
N ILE A 66 10.64 -5.19 9.60
CA ILE A 66 9.21 -5.47 9.77
C ILE A 66 8.52 -5.55 8.41
N MET A 67 8.88 -4.65 7.48
CA MET A 67 8.28 -4.60 6.13
C MET A 67 8.82 -5.67 5.18
N ALA A 68 9.98 -6.26 5.47
CA ALA A 68 10.59 -7.32 4.68
C ALA A 68 10.08 -8.73 5.05
N LYS A 69 9.28 -8.86 6.12
CA LYS A 69 8.65 -10.11 6.56
C LYS A 69 7.24 -10.26 6.01
#